data_AF-A0A2H0N7N1-F1
#
_entry.id   AF-A0A2H0N7N1-F1
#
_cell.length_a   1.000
_cell.length_b   1.000
_cell.length_c   1.000
_cell.angle_alpha   90.00
_cell.angle_beta   90.00
_cell.angle_gamma   90.00
#
_symmetry.space_group_name_H-M   'P 1'
#
loop_
_entity.id
_entity.type
_entity.pdbx_description
1 polymer ?
#
loop_
_entity_poly.entity_id
_entity_poly.type
_entity_poly.pdbx_seq_one_letter_code
_entity_poly.pdbx_strand_id
1 'polypeptide(L)'
;MIADITVKLQRLLDGYLDQDIDKEVYRAEKSKLLSEKKSLEEETSRNQQKQKYWLEPMEKWIKDAGNMEKIALDSNLFAKKVAAKEIFGSNL
;
A
#
# COMPACT_ATOMS: atom_id res chain seq x y z
N MET A 1 -3.16 2.49 16.16
CA MET A 1 -3.89 2.97 14.95
C MET A 1 -4.05 4.49 15.00
N ILE A 2 -4.31 5.15 13.86
CA ILE A 2 -4.47 6.64 13.80
C ILE A 2 -5.51 7.14 14.83
N ALA A 3 -6.57 6.37 15.07
CA ALA A 3 -7.57 6.68 16.12
C ALA A 3 -6.95 6.82 17.51
N ASP A 4 -5.98 5.97 17.87
CA ASP A 4 -5.30 6.04 19.18
C ASP A 4 -4.48 7.33 19.31
N ILE A 5 -3.88 7.80 18.21
CA ILE A 5 -3.14 9.08 18.21
C ILE A 5 -4.11 10.24 18.39
N THR A 6 -5.29 10.20 17.77
CA THR A 6 -6.33 11.21 17.99
C THR A 6 -6.79 11.25 19.45
N VAL A 7 -6.98 10.07 20.08
CA VAL A 7 -7.31 9.98 21.51
C VAL A 7 -6.19 10.54 22.39
N LYS A 8 -4.92 10.22 22.09
CA LYS A 8 -3.76 10.78 22.80
C LYS A 8 -3.66 12.30 22.66
N LEU A 9 -3.91 12.84 21.47
CA LEU A 9 -3.92 14.29 21.22
C LEU A 9 -5.04 14.99 22.00
N GLN A 10 -6.22 14.37 22.11
CA GLN A 10 -7.30 14.91 22.93
C GLN A 10 -6.92 14.92 24.41
N ARG A 11 -6.42 13.81 24.95
CA ARG A 11 -5.96 13.74 26.36
C ARG A 11 -4.84 14.74 26.66
N LEU A 12 -3.91 14.92 25.72
CA LEU A 12 -2.82 15.89 25.85
C LEU A 12 -3.36 17.33 25.87
N LEU A 13 -4.41 17.62 25.11
CA LEU A 13 -5.10 18.91 25.16
C LEU A 13 -5.84 19.09 26.49
N ASP A 14 -6.57 18.09 26.94
CA ASP A 14 -7.33 18.13 28.19
C ASP A 14 -6.37 18.42 29.37
N GLY A 15 -5.27 17.68 29.49
CA GLY A 15 -4.27 17.92 30.54
C GLY A 15 -3.57 19.28 30.47
N TYR A 16 -3.45 19.89 29.28
CA TYR A 16 -2.96 21.27 29.17
C TYR A 16 -4.01 22.30 29.59
N LEU A 17 -5.30 22.06 29.30
CA LEU A 17 -6.40 22.95 29.70
C LEU A 17 -6.65 22.89 31.21
N ASP A 18 -6.50 21.71 31.82
CA ASP A 18 -6.60 21.48 33.26
C ASP A 18 -5.37 21.99 34.03
N GLN A 19 -4.37 22.54 33.32
CA GLN A 19 -3.10 23.06 33.86
C GLN A 19 -2.19 22.00 34.50
N ASP A 20 -2.46 20.70 34.28
CA ASP A 20 -1.60 19.60 34.71
C ASP A 20 -0.29 19.52 33.92
N ILE A 21 -0.26 20.14 32.73
CA ILE A 21 0.87 20.11 31.80
C ILE A 21 1.22 21.54 31.40
N ASP A 22 2.51 21.87 31.41
CA ASP A 22 2.98 23.16 30.93
C ASP A 22 2.96 23.26 29.37
N LYS A 23 3.13 24.48 28.88
CA LYS A 23 3.08 24.78 27.45
C LYS A 23 4.22 24.13 26.66
N GLU A 24 5.38 23.93 27.28
CA GLU A 24 6.56 23.40 26.60
C GLU A 24 6.43 21.89 26.40
N VAL A 25 6.03 21.16 27.44
CA VAL A 25 5.71 19.74 27.39
C VAL A 25 4.55 19.48 26.42
N TYR A 26 3.48 20.29 26.49
CA TYR A 26 2.36 20.18 25.53
C TYR A 26 2.83 20.29 24.08
N ARG A 27 3.67 21.29 23.77
CA ARG A 27 4.16 21.52 22.41
C ARG A 27 5.08 20.40 21.92
N ALA A 28 5.98 19.92 22.78
CA ALA A 28 6.91 18.86 22.45
C ALA A 28 6.16 17.55 22.12
N GLU A 29 5.27 17.12 23.00
CA GLU A 29 4.51 15.88 22.80
C GLU A 29 3.50 16.00 21.65
N LYS A 30 2.88 17.17 21.46
CA LYS A 30 2.00 17.41 20.31
C LYS A 30 2.75 17.28 18.99
N SER A 31 3.96 17.84 18.90
CA SER A 31 4.79 17.74 17.69
C SER A 31 5.12 16.27 17.37
N LYS A 32 5.54 15.51 18.39
CA LYS A 32 5.85 14.08 18.27
C LYS A 32 4.65 13.27 17.78
N LEU A 33 3.47 13.44 18.39
CA LEU A 33 2.25 12.74 18.00
C LEU A 33 1.78 13.11 16.58
N LEU A 34 1.91 14.38 16.18
CA LEU A 34 1.56 14.81 14.82
C LEU A 34 2.53 14.23 13.77
N SER A 35 3.82 14.14 14.10
CA SER A 35 4.82 13.51 13.23
C SER A 35 4.53 12.01 13.06
N GLU A 36 4.22 11.30 14.15
CA GLU A 36 3.84 9.89 14.11
C GLU A 36 2.57 9.67 13.27
N LYS A 37 1.54 10.51 13.48
CA LYS A 37 0.30 10.46 12.68
C LYS A 37 0.58 10.60 11.20
N LYS A 38 1.37 11.61 10.81
CA LYS A 38 1.73 11.86 9.42
C LYS A 38 2.48 10.67 8.81
N SER A 39 3.42 10.09 9.55
CA SER A 39 4.18 8.92 9.11
C SER A 39 3.27 7.72 8.79
N LEU A 40 2.30 7.44 9.68
CA LEU A 40 1.32 6.36 9.48
C LEU A 40 0.35 6.61 8.32
N GLU A 41 -0.10 7.86 8.13
CA GLU A 41 -0.93 8.25 6.99
C GLU A 41 -0.20 8.06 5.67
N GLU A 42 1.07 8.46 5.60
CA GLU A 42 1.91 8.25 4.43
C GLU A 42 2.18 6.77 4.17
N GLU A 43 2.43 5.97 5.20
CA GLU A 43 2.61 4.53 5.07
C GLU A 43 1.35 3.84 4.54
N THR A 44 0.19 4.20 5.08
CA THR A 44 -1.11 3.70 4.62
C THR A 44 -1.32 4.05 3.15
N SER A 45 -1.07 5.30 2.77
CA SER A 45 -1.16 5.77 1.38
C SER A 45 -0.22 5.00 0.45
N ARG A 46 1.06 4.84 0.84
CA ARG A 46 2.04 4.04 0.09
C ARG A 46 1.59 2.60 -0.08
N ASN A 47 1.05 1.98 0.96
CA ASN A 47 0.59 0.59 0.92
C ASN A 47 -0.65 0.43 0.02
N GLN A 48 -1.60 1.37 0.08
CA GLN A 48 -2.76 1.39 -0.83
C GLN A 48 -2.33 1.57 -2.29
N GLN A 49 -1.35 2.44 -2.54
CA GLN A 49 -0.82 2.63 -3.89
C GLN A 49 -0.10 1.36 -4.39
N LYS A 50 0.73 0.74 -3.54
CA LYS A 50 1.39 -0.56 -3.79
C LYS A 50 0.41 -1.69 -4.09
N GLN A 51 -0.70 -1.76 -3.36
CA GLN A 51 -1.74 -2.76 -3.59
C GLN A 51 -2.37 -2.61 -4.98
N LYS A 52 -2.49 -1.39 -5.51
CA LYS A 52 -3.06 -1.18 -6.85
C LYS A 52 -2.11 -1.56 -7.97
N TYR A 53 -0.79 -1.47 -7.77
CA TYR A 53 0.19 -1.70 -8.84
C TYR A 53 0.26 -3.15 -9.34
N TRP A 54 -0.11 -4.15 -8.54
CA TRP A 54 -0.09 -5.55 -9.01
C TRP A 54 -1.42 -6.01 -9.61
N LEU A 55 -2.53 -5.28 -9.36
CA LEU A 55 -3.86 -5.66 -9.83
C LEU A 55 -3.95 -5.67 -11.36
N GLU A 56 -3.51 -4.59 -12.03
CA GLU A 56 -3.52 -4.50 -13.49
C GLU A 56 -2.60 -5.56 -14.15
N PRO A 57 -1.33 -5.74 -13.72
CA PRO A 57 -0.50 -6.85 -14.20
C PRO A 57 -1.11 -8.23 -13.99
N MET A 58 -1.76 -8.47 -12.84
CA MET A 58 -2.40 -9.76 -12.56
C MET A 58 -3.63 -9.99 -13.43
N GLU A 59 -4.47 -8.98 -13.63
CA GLU A 59 -5.61 -9.07 -14.54
C GLU A 59 -5.16 -9.39 -15.97
N LYS A 60 -4.11 -8.72 -16.45
CA LYS A 60 -3.51 -9.00 -17.75
C LYS A 60 -2.99 -10.45 -17.81
N TRP A 61 -2.23 -10.88 -16.80
CA TRP A 61 -1.68 -12.24 -16.75
C TRP A 61 -2.78 -13.31 -16.78
N ILE A 62 -3.90 -13.11 -16.06
CA ILE A 62 -5.05 -14.05 -16.08
C ILE A 62 -5.67 -14.12 -17.49
N LYS A 63 -5.85 -12.97 -18.17
CA LYS A 63 -6.39 -12.93 -19.54
C LYS A 63 -5.46 -13.64 -20.52
N ASP A 64 -4.16 -13.40 -20.41
CA ASP A 64 -3.14 -13.99 -21.27
C ASP A 64 -3.06 -15.52 -21.03
N ALA A 65 -3.12 -15.97 -19.76
CA ALA A 65 -3.16 -17.38 -19.39
C ALA A 65 -4.42 -18.08 -19.90
N GLY A 66 -5.59 -17.43 -19.81
CA GLY A 66 -6.87 -17.99 -20.31
C GLY A 66 -6.89 -18.17 -21.84
N ASN A 67 -6.08 -17.41 -22.59
CA ASN A 67 -5.94 -17.57 -24.03
C ASN A 67 -4.90 -18.63 -24.43
N MET A 68 -4.15 -19.19 -23.47
CA MET A 68 -3.05 -20.11 -23.73
C MET A 68 -3.51 -21.40 -24.42
N GLU A 69 -4.69 -21.93 -24.06
CA GLU A 69 -5.25 -23.13 -24.69
C GLU A 69 -5.45 -22.94 -26.20
N LYS A 70 -5.98 -21.77 -26.61
CA LYS A 70 -6.18 -21.44 -28.02
C LYS A 70 -4.84 -21.32 -28.76
N ILE A 71 -3.85 -20.66 -28.15
CA ILE A 71 -2.51 -20.51 -28.71
C ILE A 71 -1.80 -21.87 -28.81
N ALA A 72 -2.02 -22.78 -27.87
CA ALA A 72 -1.47 -24.14 -27.87
C ALA A 72 -2.04 -24.99 -29.01
N LEU A 73 -3.31 -24.81 -29.35
CA LEU A 73 -4.01 -25.51 -30.45
C LEU A 73 -3.73 -24.90 -31.84
N ASP A 74 -3.30 -23.65 -31.91
CA ASP A 74 -2.90 -22.98 -33.15
C ASP A 74 -1.60 -23.59 -33.73
N SER A 75 -1.39 -23.47 -35.04
CA SER A 75 -0.16 -23.92 -35.73
C SER A 75 1.00 -22.90 -35.66
N ASN A 76 0.76 -21.70 -35.13
CA ASN A 76 1.75 -20.63 -35.00
C ASN A 76 2.76 -20.87 -33.85
N LEU A 77 3.92 -21.42 -34.19
CA LEU A 77 5.02 -21.70 -33.24
C LEU A 77 5.62 -20.44 -32.61
N PHE A 78 5.60 -19.30 -33.31
CA PHE A 78 6.11 -18.04 -32.76
C PHE A 78 5.21 -17.53 -31.65
N ALA A 79 3.88 -17.57 -31.85
CA ALA A 79 2.90 -17.17 -30.84
C ALA A 79 3.01 -18.04 -29.57
N LYS A 80 3.23 -19.35 -29.71
CA LYS A 80 3.48 -20.27 -28.58
C LYS A 80 4.71 -19.88 -27.77
N LYS A 81 5.82 -19.58 -28.46
CA LYS A 81 7.07 -19.18 -27.81
C LYS A 81 6.92 -17.87 -27.04
N VAL A 82 6.23 -16.88 -27.63
CA VAL A 82 5.97 -15.58 -26.99
C VAL A 82 5.09 -15.77 -25.75
N ALA A 83 3.95 -16.46 -25.88
CA ALA A 83 3.01 -16.69 -24.78
C ALA A 83 3.63 -17.47 -23.62
N ALA A 84 4.45 -18.50 -23.91
CA ALA A 84 5.15 -19.25 -22.87
C ALA A 84 6.15 -18.37 -22.10
N LYS A 85 6.89 -17.49 -22.79
CA LYS A 85 7.80 -16.54 -22.15
C LYS A 85 7.08 -15.49 -21.30
N GLU A 86 5.91 -15.02 -21.75
CA GLU A 86 5.12 -14.02 -21.03
C GLU A 86 4.46 -14.58 -19.76
N ILE A 87 4.00 -15.85 -19.78
CA ILE A 87 3.31 -16.47 -18.64
C ILE A 87 4.26 -17.12 -17.64
N PHE A 88 5.28 -17.84 -18.11
CA PHE A 88 6.22 -18.57 -17.25
C PHE A 88 7.47 -17.77 -16.90
N GLY A 89 7.65 -16.60 -17.51
CA GLY A 89 8.81 -15.73 -17.31
C GLY A 89 10.05 -16.21 -18.05
N SER A 90 11.17 -15.50 -17.84
CA SER A 90 12.42 -15.71 -18.60
C SER A 90 13.23 -16.94 -18.17
N ASN A 91 12.67 -17.80 -17.30
CA ASN A 91 13.31 -19.03 -16.84
C ASN A 91 12.97 -20.25 -17.73
N LEU A 92 12.40 -20.00 -18.92
CA LEU A 92 12.01 -21.01 -19.91
C LEU A 92 12.93 -21.02 -21.13
#